data_AF-A0A660VTK7-F1
#
_entry.id   AF-A0A660VTK7-F1
#
_cell.length_a   1.000
_cell.length_b   1.000
_cell.length_c   1.000
_cell.angle_alpha   90.00
_cell.angle_beta   90.00
_cell.angle_gamma   90.00
#
_symmetry.space_group_name_H-M   'P 1'
#
loop_
_entity.id
_entity.type
_entity.pdbx_description
1 polymer ?
#
loop_
_entity_poly.entity_id
_entity_poly.type
_entity_poly.pdbx_seq_one_letter_code
_entity_poly.pdbx_strand_id
1 'polypeptide(L)'
;MMAMASLGLPGFANFASELLILVGSWERYPVVTILAIFGLVIGATYLLRTVRAAFLGEMDPKWSKLKDARSPLERAPFLLLLGVLLLFGFYPFPLVDLISSGVEPVIEILQAAEAGM
;
A
#
# COMPACT_ATOMS: atom_id res chain seq x y z
N MET A 1 4.08 -9.36 8.67
CA MET A 1 4.78 -8.68 7.55
C MET A 1 3.83 -8.20 6.46
N MET A 2 3.05 -9.07 5.79
CA MET A 2 1.99 -8.62 4.85
C MET A 2 1.07 -7.59 5.48
N ALA A 3 0.62 -7.86 6.72
CA ALA A 3 -0.20 -6.90 7.44
C ALA A 3 0.52 -5.57 7.70
N MET A 4 1.84 -5.57 7.93
CA MET A 4 2.60 -4.34 8.13
C MET A 4 2.70 -3.50 6.85
N ALA A 5 2.93 -4.16 5.70
CA ALA A 5 2.93 -3.49 4.40
C ALA A 5 1.55 -2.91 4.03
N SER A 6 0.47 -3.58 4.41
CA SER A 6 -0.91 -3.11 4.18
C SER A 6 -1.37 -2.04 5.18
N LEU A 7 -0.61 -1.75 6.24
CA LEU A 7 -0.90 -0.66 7.19
C LEU A 7 -0.33 0.70 6.74
N GLY A 8 0.34 0.76 5.58
CA GLY A 8 1.04 1.98 5.16
C GLY A 8 2.22 2.31 6.09
N LEU A 9 2.96 1.30 6.55
CA LEU A 9 4.15 1.57 7.37
C LEU A 9 5.28 2.16 6.50
N PRO A 10 6.03 3.17 7.02
CA PRO A 10 7.19 3.70 6.34
C PRO A 10 8.19 2.60 5.95
N GLY A 11 8.73 2.68 4.73
CA GLY A 11 9.64 1.69 4.17
C GLY A 11 8.97 0.62 3.31
N PHE A 12 7.64 0.59 3.19
CA PHE A 12 6.90 -0.25 2.23
C PHE A 12 6.33 0.60 1.08
N ALA A 13 6.26 0.01 -0.12
CA ALA A 13 5.78 0.68 -1.33
C ALA A 13 4.39 1.34 -1.18
N ASN A 14 3.46 0.71 -0.46
CA ASN A 14 2.11 1.26 -0.25
C ASN A 14 2.14 2.62 0.47
N PHE A 15 3.03 2.79 1.45
CA PHE A 15 3.16 4.07 2.16
C PHE A 15 3.62 5.18 1.22
N ALA A 16 4.59 4.89 0.35
CA ALA A 16 5.06 5.86 -0.63
C ALA A 16 3.93 6.31 -1.57
N SER A 17 3.10 5.37 -2.05
CA SER A 17 1.94 5.71 -2.89
C SER A 17 0.87 6.49 -2.15
N GLU A 18 0.52 6.11 -0.91
CA GLU A 18 -0.50 6.80 -0.11
C GLU A 18 -0.06 8.24 0.21
N LEU A 19 1.20 8.43 0.58
CA LEU A 19 1.74 9.76 0.85
C LEU A 19 1.70 10.66 -0.40
N LEU A 20 2.12 10.14 -1.56
CA LEU A 20 2.07 10.87 -2.83
C LEU A 20 0.64 11.29 -3.19
N ILE A 21 -0.33 10.38 -3.01
CA ILE A 21 -1.75 10.67 -3.28
C ILE A 21 -2.26 11.77 -2.33
N LEU A 22 -1.96 11.68 -1.04
CA LEU A 22 -2.42 12.67 -0.04
C LEU A 22 -1.80 14.05 -0.29
N VAL A 23 -0.49 14.11 -0.52
CA VAL A 23 0.23 15.37 -0.80
C VAL A 23 -0.25 15.96 -2.12
N GLY A 24 -0.36 15.16 -3.18
CA GLY A 24 -0.82 15.62 -4.49
C GLY A 24 -2.28 16.08 -4.51
N SER A 25 -3.13 15.51 -3.64
CA SER A 25 -4.55 15.88 -3.56
C SER A 25 -4.81 17.10 -2.68
N TRP A 26 -3.87 17.49 -1.81
CA TRP A 26 -4.08 18.51 -0.79
C TRP A 26 -4.42 19.89 -1.36
N GLU A 27 -3.71 20.32 -2.41
CA GLU A 27 -3.89 21.67 -2.98
C GLU A 27 -5.27 21.86 -3.62
N ARG A 28 -5.81 20.82 -4.25
CA ARG A 28 -7.09 20.90 -4.98
C ARG A 28 -8.29 20.42 -4.18
N TYR A 29 -8.14 19.38 -3.35
CA TYR A 29 -9.25 18.69 -2.68
C TYR A 29 -9.00 18.45 -1.17
N PRO A 30 -8.74 19.48 -0.36
CA PRO A 30 -8.31 19.32 1.04
C PRO A 30 -9.33 18.56 1.91
N VAL A 31 -10.64 18.80 1.72
CA VAL A 31 -11.69 18.10 2.48
C VAL A 31 -11.71 16.60 2.16
N VAL A 32 -11.54 16.23 0.90
CA VAL A 32 -11.50 14.82 0.47
C VAL A 32 -10.23 14.17 0.99
N THR A 33 -9.10 14.87 0.96
CA THR A 33 -7.83 14.38 1.52
C THR A 33 -7.95 14.09 3.02
N ILE A 34 -8.62 14.95 3.79
CA ILE A 34 -8.87 14.70 5.22
C ILE A 34 -9.73 13.44 5.43
N LEU A 35 -10.78 13.27 4.63
CA LEU A 35 -11.62 12.06 4.68
C LEU A 35 -10.81 10.80 4.31
N ALA A 36 -9.91 10.89 3.33
CA ALA A 36 -9.03 9.79 2.96
C ALA A 36 -8.10 9.37 4.12
N ILE A 37 -7.57 10.33 4.89
CA ILE A 37 -6.77 10.05 6.10
C ILE A 37 -7.59 9.26 7.13
N PHE A 38 -8.86 9.60 7.36
CA PHE A 38 -9.72 8.79 8.24
C PHE A 38 -9.93 7.37 7.70
N GLY A 39 -10.03 7.22 6.38
CA GLY A 39 -10.05 5.91 5.71
C GLY A 39 -8.84 5.06 6.06
N LEU A 40 -7.64 5.65 6.11
CA LEU A 40 -6.41 4.96 6.53
C LEU A 40 -6.50 4.48 7.99
N VAL A 41 -7.05 5.29 8.90
CA VAL A 41 -7.21 4.91 10.32
C VAL A 41 -8.17 3.72 10.46
N ILE A 42 -9.27 3.72 9.70
CA ILE A 42 -10.23 2.61 9.70
C ILE A 42 -9.57 1.34 9.14
N GLY A 43 -8.88 1.44 8.00
CA GLY A 43 -8.13 0.34 7.41
C GLY A 43 -7.10 -0.24 8.38
N ALA A 44 -6.38 0.64 9.08
CA ALA A 44 -5.40 0.24 10.07
C ALA A 44 -6.02 -0.52 11.24
N THR A 45 -7.14 -0.02 11.77
CA THR A 45 -7.87 -0.64 12.88
C THR A 45 -8.39 -2.03 12.50
N TYR A 46 -8.99 -2.15 11.32
CA TYR A 46 -9.46 -3.44 10.79
C TYR A 46 -8.33 -4.46 10.67
N LEU A 47 -7.19 -4.04 10.12
CA LEU A 47 -6.10 -4.96 9.89
C LEU A 47 -5.40 -5.37 11.19
N LEU A 48 -5.20 -4.45 12.14
CA LEU A 48 -4.69 -4.78 13.48
C LEU A 48 -5.61 -5.77 14.20
N ARG A 49 -6.94 -5.59 14.10
CA ARG A 49 -7.91 -6.54 14.64
C ARG A 49 -7.76 -7.93 14.00
N THR A 50 -7.53 -7.98 12.70
CA THR A 50 -7.34 -9.23 11.94
C THR A 50 -6.06 -9.94 12.34
N VAL A 51 -4.93 -9.21 12.46
CA VAL A 51 -3.66 -9.76 12.94
C VAL A 51 -3.80 -10.31 14.34
N ARG A 52 -4.47 -9.57 15.24
CA ARG A 52 -4.73 -10.04 16.60
C ARG A 52 -5.52 -11.35 16.60
N ALA A 53 -6.59 -11.43 15.81
CA ALA A 53 -7.42 -12.63 15.74
C ALA A 53 -6.69 -13.83 15.11
N ALA A 54 -5.87 -13.61 14.09
CA ALA A 54 -5.21 -14.68 13.35
C ALA A 54 -3.95 -15.23 14.04
N PHE A 55 -3.16 -14.37 14.70
CA PHE A 55 -1.83 -14.75 15.22
C PHE A 55 -1.69 -14.63 16.74
N LEU A 56 -2.46 -13.75 17.39
CA LEU A 56 -2.31 -13.45 18.83
C LEU A 56 -3.47 -13.98 19.68
N GLY A 57 -4.46 -14.63 19.06
CA GLY A 57 -5.60 -15.27 19.73
C GLY A 57 -5.32 -16.71 20.15
N GLU A 58 -6.29 -17.33 20.81
CA GLU A 58 -6.21 -18.76 21.13
C GLU A 58 -6.31 -19.61 19.86
N MET A 59 -5.44 -20.62 19.75
CA MET A 59 -5.39 -21.48 18.57
C MET A 59 -6.58 -22.44 18.57
N ASP A 60 -7.42 -22.35 17.54
CA ASP A 60 -8.54 -23.27 17.34
C ASP A 60 -8.02 -24.71 17.11
N PRO A 61 -8.47 -25.71 17.89
CA PRO A 61 -8.06 -27.10 17.76
C PRO A 61 -8.18 -27.67 16.34
N LYS A 62 -9.11 -27.15 15.53
CA LYS A 62 -9.30 -27.55 14.13
C LYS A 62 -8.03 -27.38 13.29
N TRP A 63 -7.22 -26.36 13.59
CA TRP A 63 -6.03 -25.99 12.81
C TRP A 63 -4.72 -26.55 13.39
N SER A 64 -4.79 -27.26 14.53
CA SER A 64 -3.63 -27.79 15.27
C SER A 64 -2.72 -28.73 14.46
N LYS A 65 -3.24 -29.34 13.39
CA LYS A 65 -2.50 -30.28 12.53
C LYS A 65 -1.86 -29.62 11.30
N LEU A 66 -2.11 -28.33 11.07
CA LEU A 66 -1.49 -27.61 9.95
C LEU A 66 0.01 -27.48 10.18
N LYS A 67 0.78 -27.75 9.12
CA LYS A 67 2.23 -27.60 9.13
C LYS A 67 2.58 -26.21 8.61
N ASP A 68 3.56 -25.60 9.23
CA ASP A 68 4.11 -24.31 8.81
C ASP A 68 4.89 -24.45 7.49
N ALA A 69 4.98 -23.35 6.75
CA ALA A 69 5.71 -23.28 5.49
C ALA A 69 7.22 -23.30 5.75
N ARG A 70 7.80 -24.51 5.80
CA ARG A 70 9.21 -24.73 6.17
C ARG A 70 10.12 -24.90 4.95
N SER A 71 9.58 -25.22 3.78
CA SER A 71 10.42 -25.44 2.61
C SER A 71 10.87 -24.11 1.99
N PRO A 72 12.11 -24.02 1.46
CA PRO A 72 12.60 -22.81 0.79
C PRO A 72 11.75 -22.40 -0.41
N LEU A 73 11.21 -23.38 -1.14
CA LEU A 73 10.32 -23.17 -2.29
C LEU A 73 8.98 -22.53 -1.88
N GLU A 74 8.42 -22.92 -0.73
CA GLU A 74 7.20 -22.28 -0.18
C GLU A 74 7.45 -20.85 0.29
N ARG A 75 8.67 -20.54 0.76
CA ARG A 75 9.04 -19.20 1.26
C ARG A 75 9.46 -18.23 0.16
N ALA A 76 9.95 -18.72 -0.97
CA ALA A 76 10.48 -17.89 -2.04
C ALA A 76 9.51 -16.80 -2.53
N PRO A 77 8.21 -17.08 -2.77
CA PRO A 77 7.26 -16.04 -3.19
C PRO A 77 7.09 -14.92 -2.15
N PHE A 78 7.05 -15.27 -0.86
CA PHE A 78 6.91 -14.30 0.23
C PHE A 78 8.14 -13.40 0.34
N LEU A 79 9.34 -13.98 0.19
CA LEU A 79 10.59 -13.23 0.22
C LEU A 79 10.75 -12.34 -1.01
N LEU A 80 10.37 -12.82 -2.20
CA LEU A 80 10.37 -12.03 -3.42
C LEU A 80 9.44 -10.81 -3.27
N LEU A 81 8.21 -11.04 -2.85
CA LEU A 81 7.24 -9.96 -2.64
C LEU A 81 7.73 -8.96 -1.59
N LEU A 82 8.28 -9.44 -0.48
CA LEU A 82 8.87 -8.59 0.55
C LEU A 82 10.02 -7.74 -0.01
N GLY A 83 10.91 -8.34 -0.79
CA GLY A 83 12.02 -7.65 -1.42
C GLY A 83 11.54 -6.53 -2.34
N VAL A 84 10.54 -6.80 -3.17
CA VAL A 84 9.93 -5.80 -4.07
C VAL A 84 9.27 -4.66 -3.28
N LEU A 85 8.48 -4.99 -2.24
CA LEU A 85 7.79 -3.99 -1.43
C LEU A 85 8.75 -3.07 -0.67
N LEU A 86 9.86 -3.61 -0.16
CA LEU A 86 10.88 -2.83 0.52
C LEU A 86 11.69 -2.00 -0.49
N LEU A 87 12.12 -2.61 -1.60
CA LEU A 87 12.89 -1.92 -2.65
C LEU A 87 12.18 -0.65 -3.12
N PHE A 88 10.92 -0.77 -3.51
CA PHE A 88 10.12 0.37 -3.97
C PHE A 88 9.57 1.23 -2.83
N GLY A 89 9.56 0.71 -1.59
CA GLY A 89 9.28 1.51 -0.40
C GLY A 89 10.39 2.49 -0.07
N PHE A 90 11.65 2.08 -0.22
CA PHE A 90 12.82 2.95 -0.02
C PHE A 90 13.18 3.78 -1.26
N TYR A 91 12.98 3.23 -2.46
CA TYR A 91 13.30 3.88 -3.72
C TYR A 91 12.12 3.83 -4.69
N PRO A 92 11.10 4.70 -4.50
CA PRO A 92 9.88 4.69 -5.31
C PRO A 92 10.07 5.29 -6.72
N PHE A 93 11.11 6.10 -6.93
CA PHE A 93 11.31 6.90 -8.15
C PHE A 93 11.19 6.12 -9.46
N PRO A 94 11.75 4.90 -9.63
CA PRO A 94 11.62 4.18 -10.90
C PRO A 94 10.17 3.87 -11.28
N LEU A 95 9.30 3.62 -10.29
CA LEU A 95 7.87 3.42 -10.54
C LEU A 95 7.17 4.75 -10.79
N VAL A 96 7.53 5.78 -10.03
CA VAL A 96 6.95 7.12 -10.20
C VAL A 96 7.26 7.66 -11.59
N ASP A 97 8.51 7.60 -12.05
CA ASP A 97 8.94 8.09 -13.36
C ASP A 97 8.23 7.34 -14.49
N LEU A 98 8.09 6.02 -14.35
CA LEU A 98 7.34 5.20 -15.30
C LEU A 98 5.87 5.63 -15.37
N ILE A 99 5.23 5.88 -14.22
CA ILE A 99 3.84 6.34 -14.16
C ILE A 99 3.72 7.75 -14.75
N SER A 100 4.59 8.67 -14.37
CA SER A 100 4.60 10.07 -14.85
C SER A 100 4.69 10.12 -16.37
N SER A 101 5.55 9.30 -16.99
CA SER A 101 5.66 9.25 -18.46
C SER A 101 4.35 8.89 -19.18
N GLY A 102 3.46 8.15 -18.51
CA GLY A 102 2.13 7.81 -19.04
C GLY A 102 1.05 8.82 -18.67
N VAL A 103 1.20 9.54 -17.55
CA VAL A 103 0.20 10.47 -17.01
C VAL A 103 0.37 11.89 -17.58
N GLU A 104 1.60 12.34 -17.82
CA GLU A 104 1.89 13.69 -18.35
C GLU A 104 1.09 14.02 -19.62
N PRO A 105 1.04 13.16 -20.66
CA PRO A 105 0.24 13.45 -21.86
C PRO A 105 -1.26 13.59 -21.58
N VAL A 106 -1.78 12.86 -20.58
CA VAL A 106 -3.18 12.93 -20.19
C VAL A 106 -3.47 14.26 -19.50
N ILE A 107 -2.55 14.73 -18.65
CA ILE A 107 -2.67 16.03 -17.98
C ILE A 107 -2.67 17.16 -19.02
N GLU A 108 -1.79 17.11 -20.01
CA GLU A 108 -1.74 18.12 -21.08
C GLU A 108 -3.06 18.21 -21.85
N ILE A 109 -3.66 17.06 -22.19
CA ILE A 109 -4.96 17.01 -22.87
C ILE A 109 -6.07 17.63 -21.99
N LEU A 110 -6.09 17.31 -20.69
CA LEU A 110 -7.09 17.84 -19.76
C LEU A 110 -6.95 19.36 -19.58
N GLN A 111 -5.72 19.86 -19.45
CA GLN A 111 -5.44 21.29 -19.33
C GLN A 111 -5.82 22.06 -20.61
N ALA A 112 -5.53 21.49 -21.78
CA ALA A 112 -5.93 22.08 -23.06
C ALA A 112 -7.48 22.14 -23.20
N ALA A 113 -8.20 21.13 -22.71
CA ALA A 113 -9.66 21.13 -22.68
C ALA A 113 -10.23 22.19 -21.72
N GLU A 114 -9.62 22.38 -20.55
CA GLU A 114 -10.01 23.44 -19.60
C GLU A 114 -9.71 24.85 -20.13
N ALA A 115 -8.61 25.04 -20.88
CA ALA A 115 -8.22 26.34 -21.43
C ALA A 115 -8.97 26.73 -22.72
N GLY A 116 -9.61 25.77 -23.39
CA GLY A 116 -10.41 25.97 -24.61
C GLY A 116 -11.91 26.19 -24.36
N MET A 117 -12.35 26.16 -23.10
CA MET A 117 -13.67 26.62 -22.62
C MET A 117 -13.58 28.05 -22.08
#